data_AF-A0A4P7CHZ8-F1
#
_entry.id   AF-A0A4P7CHZ8-F1
#
_cell.length_a   1.000
_cell.length_b   1.000
_cell.length_c   1.000
_cell.angle_alpha   90.00
_cell.angle_beta   90.00
_cell.angle_gamma   90.00
#
_symmetry.space_group_name_H-M   'P 1'
#
loop_
_entity.id
_entity.type
_entity.pdbx_description
1 polymer ?
#
loop_
_entity_poly.entity_id
_entity_poly.type
_entity_poly.pdbx_seq_one_letter_code
_entity_poly.pdbx_strand_id
1 'polypeptide(L)'
;MSKGGGNVTYNSTKSVLPENHIELWNKSIAVKSDPNNRWAVELKDGKTIYHRFQDDGNGNFHWNGSTNGKTSKGETRAIKITDVPTELKR
;
A
#
# COMPACT_ATOMS: atom_id res chain seq x y z
N MET A 1 2.12 33.63 -11.59
CA MET A 1 0.80 33.14 -11.10
C MET A 1 0.58 31.82 -11.84
N SER A 2 0.47 30.66 -11.19
CA SER A 2 -0.70 30.27 -10.38
C SER A 2 -0.32 29.31 -9.24
N LYS A 3 -0.83 29.61 -8.04
CA LYS A 3 -0.84 28.73 -6.87
C LYS A 3 -1.93 27.68 -7.08
N GLY A 4 -1.55 26.44 -7.37
CA GLY A 4 -2.43 25.28 -7.38
C GLY A 4 -2.39 24.52 -6.06
N GLY A 5 -2.59 25.22 -4.94
CA GLY A 5 -2.76 24.58 -3.63
C GLY A 5 -4.14 23.96 -3.55
N GLY A 6 -4.32 22.80 -4.20
CA GLY A 6 -5.51 21.99 -4.02
C GLY A 6 -5.55 21.56 -2.55
N ASN A 7 -6.50 22.09 -1.79
CA ASN A 7 -6.89 21.53 -0.50
C ASN A 7 -7.39 20.12 -0.76
N VAL A 8 -6.48 19.14 -0.80
CA VAL A 8 -6.82 17.73 -0.73
C VAL A 8 -7.29 17.54 0.71
N THR A 9 -8.59 17.76 0.94
CA THR A 9 -9.25 17.37 2.19
C THR A 9 -8.77 15.97 2.51
N TYR A 10 -8.12 15.83 3.67
CA TYR A 10 -7.58 14.57 4.14
C TYR A 10 -8.67 13.49 4.01
N ASN A 11 -8.47 12.54 3.10
CA ASN A 11 -9.43 11.46 2.91
C ASN A 11 -9.23 10.48 4.07
N SER A 12 -10.01 10.67 5.13
CA SER A 12 -9.96 9.84 6.35
C SER A 12 -10.32 8.38 6.12
N THR A 13 -10.80 8.02 4.93
CA THR A 13 -11.07 6.63 4.57
C THR A 13 -9.82 5.94 4.02
N LYS A 14 -8.76 6.65 3.65
CA LYS A 14 -7.51 6.02 3.18
C LYS A 14 -6.74 5.44 4.37
N SER A 15 -6.09 4.30 4.14
CA SER A 15 -5.17 3.75 5.13
C SER A 15 -3.98 4.70 5.34
N VAL A 16 -3.39 4.70 6.53
CA VAL A 16 -2.25 5.55 6.87
C VAL A 16 -0.99 4.98 6.25
N LEU A 17 -0.25 5.83 5.52
CA LEU A 17 1.07 5.50 4.97
C LEU A 17 2.03 5.13 6.12
N PRO A 18 2.67 3.95 6.10
CA PRO A 18 3.59 3.56 7.16
C PRO A 18 4.88 4.38 7.12
N GLU A 19 5.50 4.60 8.28
CA GLU A 19 6.74 5.39 8.39
C GLU A 19 7.88 4.81 7.56
N ASN A 20 7.97 3.47 7.48
CA ASN A 20 8.97 2.74 6.69
C ASN A 20 8.58 2.55 5.21
N HIS A 21 7.66 3.36 4.65
CA HIS A 21 7.20 3.20 3.26
C HIS A 21 8.31 3.25 2.21
N ILE A 22 9.40 4.00 2.44
CA ILE A 22 10.56 4.05 1.53
C ILE A 22 11.28 2.70 1.51
N GLU A 23 11.50 2.10 2.68
CA GLU A 23 12.11 0.76 2.79
C GLU A 23 11.22 -0.30 2.15
N LEU A 24 9.92 -0.24 2.42
CA LEU A 24 8.92 -1.14 1.82
C LEU A 24 8.92 -1.00 0.30
N TRP A 25 8.98 0.22 -0.25
CA TRP A 25 9.09 0.45 -1.68
C TRP A 25 10.34 -0.21 -2.28
N ASN A 26 11.50 0.01 -1.65
CA ASN A 26 12.76 -0.57 -2.12
C ASN A 26 12.79 -2.10 -2.08
N LYS A 27 12.06 -2.71 -1.13
CA LYS A 27 11.89 -4.16 -1.03
C LYS A 27 10.74 -4.71 -1.87
N SER A 28 9.92 -3.84 -2.48
CA SER A 28 8.75 -4.27 -3.22
C SER A 28 9.13 -4.98 -4.52
N ILE A 29 8.40 -6.03 -4.86
CA ILE A 29 8.57 -6.81 -6.09
C ILE A 29 7.33 -6.69 -6.97
N ALA A 30 7.55 -6.64 -8.28
CA ALA A 30 6.47 -6.84 -9.24
C ALA A 30 6.08 -8.33 -9.26
N VAL A 31 4.79 -8.60 -9.42
CA VAL A 31 4.27 -9.97 -9.45
C VAL A 31 3.55 -10.18 -10.77
N LYS A 32 3.85 -11.29 -11.47
CA LYS A 32 3.35 -11.50 -12.84
C LYS A 32 1.83 -11.61 -12.90
N SER A 33 1.21 -12.23 -11.89
CA SER A 33 -0.24 -12.34 -11.77
C SER A 33 -0.95 -11.03 -11.42
N ASP A 34 -0.21 -9.97 -11.06
CA ASP A 34 -0.75 -8.67 -10.66
C ASP A 34 0.12 -7.52 -11.21
N PRO A 35 0.14 -7.31 -12.54
CA PRO A 35 1.13 -6.48 -13.23
C PRO A 35 1.04 -4.99 -12.90
N ASN A 36 -0.11 -4.51 -12.42
CA ASN A 36 -0.32 -3.11 -12.07
C ASN A 36 0.07 -2.79 -10.61
N ASN A 37 0.61 -3.78 -9.89
CA ASN A 37 0.97 -3.63 -8.49
C ASN A 37 2.36 -4.18 -8.21
N ARG A 38 2.98 -3.58 -7.21
CA ARG A 38 4.15 -4.11 -6.54
C ARG A 38 3.81 -4.43 -5.10
N TRP A 39 4.46 -5.44 -4.55
CA TRP A 39 4.16 -5.94 -3.22
C TRP A 39 5.42 -6.03 -2.38
N ALA A 40 5.34 -5.57 -1.14
CA ALA A 40 6.39 -5.75 -0.13
C ALA A 40 5.84 -6.60 1.02
N VAL A 41 6.70 -7.46 1.58
CA VAL A 41 6.36 -8.33 2.71
C VAL A 41 7.14 -7.86 3.93
N GLU A 42 6.42 -7.59 5.01
CA GLU A 42 6.97 -7.17 6.31
C GLU A 42 6.58 -8.19 7.37
N LEU A 43 7.54 -8.64 8.17
CA LEU A 43 7.25 -9.41 9.39
C LEU A 43 7.26 -8.45 10.57
N LYS A 44 6.10 -8.25 11.20
CA LYS A 44 5.95 -7.34 12.34
C LYS A 44 5.12 -8.00 13.42
N ASP A 45 5.62 -8.00 14.66
CA ASP A 45 4.97 -8.61 15.82
C ASP A 45 4.56 -10.08 15.57
N GLY A 46 5.41 -10.84 14.87
CA GLY A 46 5.14 -12.24 14.49
C GLY A 46 4.07 -12.43 13.42
N LYS A 47 3.58 -11.35 12.78
CA LYS A 47 2.59 -11.39 11.70
C LYS A 47 3.18 -10.94 10.37
N THR A 48 2.83 -11.65 9.31
CA THR A 48 3.16 -11.24 7.94
C THR A 48 2.18 -10.18 7.45
N ILE A 49 2.71 -9.02 7.08
CA ILE A 49 1.97 -7.90 6.52
C ILE A 49 2.39 -7.73 5.06
N TYR A 50 1.41 -7.72 4.17
CA TYR A 50 1.61 -7.47 2.74
C TYR A 50 1.23 -6.04 2.45
N HIS A 51 2.16 -5.26 1.89
CA HIS A 51 1.95 -3.87 1.47
C HIS A 51 1.85 -3.81 -0.04
N ARG A 52 0.88 -3.07 -0.56
CA ARG A 52 0.64 -2.90 -1.99
C ARG A 52 1.04 -1.50 -2.43
N PHE A 53 1.82 -1.41 -3.50
CA PHE A 53 2.07 -0.20 -4.24
C PHE A 53 1.41 -0.33 -5.60
N GLN A 54 0.48 0.55 -5.92
CA GLN A 54 -0.34 0.48 -7.14
C GLN A 54 0.14 1.53 -8.14
N ASP A 55 0.27 1.13 -9.41
CA ASP A 55 0.49 2.04 -10.53
C ASP A 55 -0.77 2.90 -10.75
N ASP A 56 -0.60 4.22 -10.89
CA ASP A 56 -1.69 5.14 -11.23
C ASP A 56 -2.08 5.14 -12.72
N GLY A 57 -1.44 4.30 -13.54
CA GLY A 57 -1.67 4.17 -14.97
C GLY A 57 -0.68 4.98 -15.81
N ASN A 58 0.20 5.75 -15.18
CA ASN A 58 1.25 6.54 -15.84
C ASN A 58 2.67 6.10 -15.44
N GLY A 59 2.81 4.93 -14.80
CA GLY A 59 4.08 4.41 -14.32
C GLY A 59 4.53 4.98 -12.98
N ASN A 60 3.68 5.76 -12.30
CA ASN A 60 3.95 6.22 -10.93
C ASN A 60 3.25 5.30 -9.95
N PHE A 61 4.01 4.82 -8.97
CA PHE A 61 3.50 3.92 -7.95
C PHE A 61 3.20 4.65 -6.64
N HIS A 62 2.04 4.39 -6.08
CA HIS A 62 1.61 4.93 -4.80
C HIS A 62 1.34 3.80 -3.83
N TRP A 63 1.72 3.99 -2.57
CA TRP A 63 1.27 3.06 -1.54
C TRP A 63 -0.26 3.06 -1.45
N ASN A 64 -0.85 1.86 -1.50
CA ASN A 64 -2.28 1.66 -1.69
C ASN A 64 -2.92 0.86 -0.56
N GLY A 65 -2.16 0.51 0.48
CA GLY A 65 -2.67 -0.18 1.65
C GLY A 65 -1.82 -1.39 2.05
N SER A 66 -2.26 -2.07 3.10
CA SER A 66 -1.68 -3.33 3.52
C SER A 66 -2.73 -4.28 4.10
N THR A 67 -2.37 -5.54 4.33
CA THR A 67 -3.22 -6.51 5.05
C THR A 67 -3.43 -6.18 6.53
N ASN A 68 -2.71 -5.18 7.06
CA ASN A 68 -2.93 -4.61 8.39
C ASN A 68 -3.26 -3.10 8.31
N GLY A 69 -3.80 -2.66 7.16
CA GLY A 69 -4.12 -1.26 6.92
C GLY A 69 -5.14 -0.73 7.92
N LYS A 70 -4.90 0.46 8.45
CA LYS A 70 -5.82 1.20 9.31
C LYS A 70 -5.99 2.63 8.83
N THR A 71 -7.17 3.20 8.99
CA THR A 71 -7.40 4.64 8.78
C THR A 71 -6.76 5.46 9.91
N SER A 72 -6.69 6.79 9.79
CA SER A 72 -6.23 7.65 10.89
C SER A 72 -7.07 7.56 12.16
N LYS A 73 -8.33 7.14 12.02
CA LYS A 73 -9.23 6.88 13.16
C LYS A 73 -9.01 5.51 13.79
N GLY A 74 -8.05 4.73 13.27
CA GLY A 74 -7.75 3.37 13.74
C GLY A 74 -8.68 2.29 13.21
N GLU A 75 -9.62 2.63 12.32
CA GLU A 75 -10.56 1.66 11.73
C GLU A 75 -9.83 0.74 10.75
N THR A 76 -10.15 -0.55 10.80
CA THR A 76 -9.55 -1.54 9.90
C THR A 76 -9.92 -1.26 8.45
N ARG A 77 -8.91 -1.10 7.60
CA ARG A 77 -9.03 -1.05 6.14
C ARG A 77 -7.92 -1.89 5.52
N ALA A 78 -7.97 -3.17 5.87
CA ALA A 78 -7.04 -4.17 5.40
C ALA A 78 -7.34 -4.58 3.96
N ILE A 79 -6.28 -4.75 3.16
CA ILE A 79 -6.34 -5.54 1.94
C ILE A 79 -6.74 -6.97 2.34
N LYS A 80 -7.71 -7.56 1.62
CA LYS A 80 -8.12 -8.94 1.90
C LYS A 80 -6.99 -9.88 1.51
N ILE A 81 -6.75 -10.91 2.32
CA ILE A 81 -5.70 -11.89 2.02
C ILE A 81 -5.95 -12.60 0.67
N THR A 82 -7.21 -12.72 0.23
CA THR A 82 -7.59 -13.26 -1.08
C THR A 82 -7.02 -12.44 -2.24
N ASP A 83 -6.81 -11.14 -2.04
CA ASP A 83 -6.36 -10.20 -3.06
C ASP A 83 -4.83 -10.15 -3.15
N VAL A 84 -4.13 -10.73 -2.18
CA VAL A 84 -2.68 -10.90 -2.24
C VAL A 84 -2.37 -12.01 -3.27
N PRO A 85 -1.40 -11.80 -4.19
CA PRO A 85 -0.95 -12.85 -5.09
C PRO A 85 -0.54 -14.11 -4.34
N THR A 86 -1.01 -15.28 -4.80
CA THR A 86 -0.71 -16.58 -4.16
C THR A 86 0.78 -16.87 -4.11
N GLU A 87 1.54 -16.38 -5.09
CA GLU A 87 3.00 -16.46 -5.17
C GLU A 87 3.74 -15.88 -3.96
N LEU A 88 3.10 -14.93 -3.25
CA LEU A 88 3.66 -14.27 -2.06
C LEU A 88 3.22 -14.93 -0.75
N LYS A 89 2.18 -15.75 -0.78
CA LYS A 89 1.66 -16.45 0.40
C LYS A 89 2.57 -17.64 0.64
N ARG A 90 3.29 -17.62 1.76
CA ARG A 90 4.14 -18.73 2.21
C ARG A 90 3.40 -19.53 3.27
#